data_AF-M0FG37-F1
#
_entry.id   AF-M0FG37-F1
#
_cell.length_a   1.000
_cell.length_b   1.000
_cell.length_c   1.000
_cell.angle_alpha   90.00
_cell.angle_beta   90.00
_cell.angle_gamma   90.00
#
_symmetry.space_group_name_H-M   'P 1'
#
loop_
_entity.id
_entity.type
_entity.pdbx_description
1 polymer ?
#
loop_
_entity_poly.entity_id
_entity_poly.type
_entity_poly.pdbx_seq_one_letter_code
_entity_poly.pdbx_strand_id
1 'polypeptide(L)'
;MNTIDLPDGEYIAVVDSIEDGLATVFFEHDDEEVGDAVLDASILPEDGRHADAILSVTVVDGIIDETHYDSEKTETRSEAAQNRFDRLSRRPPSKDES
;
A
#
# COMPACT_ATOMS: atom_id res chain seq x y z
N MET A 1 -13.45 8.98 18.14
CA MET A 1 -13.89 8.62 16.78
C MET A 1 -13.03 9.45 15.87
N ASN A 2 -12.05 8.81 15.24
CA ASN A 2 -11.11 9.49 14.37
C ASN A 2 -11.81 9.70 13.04
N THR A 3 -12.28 10.91 12.78
CA THR A 3 -12.90 11.27 11.52
C THR A 3 -11.81 11.50 10.49
N ILE A 4 -11.91 10.81 9.36
CA ILE A 4 -10.98 10.89 8.24
C ILE A 4 -11.48 12.01 7.32
N ASP A 5 -10.60 12.93 6.96
CA ASP A 5 -10.91 14.04 6.05
C ASP A 5 -10.86 13.58 4.58
N LEU A 6 -11.56 12.48 4.27
CA LEU A 6 -11.68 11.93 2.93
C LEU A 6 -13.15 11.77 2.56
N PRO A 7 -13.51 12.00 1.28
CA PRO A 7 -14.87 11.72 0.82
C PRO A 7 -15.16 10.22 0.85
N ASP A 8 -16.44 9.87 0.73
CA ASP A 8 -16.87 8.48 0.70
C ASP A 8 -16.31 7.78 -0.56
N GLY A 9 -15.65 6.63 -0.38
CA GLY A 9 -14.98 5.95 -1.48
C GLY A 9 -14.06 4.82 -1.05
N GLU A 10 -13.47 4.15 -2.04
CA GLU A 10 -12.45 3.12 -1.83
C GLU A 10 -11.05 3.74 -1.98
N TYR A 11 -10.17 3.43 -1.04
CA TYR A 11 -8.82 3.95 -0.95
C TYR A 11 -7.84 2.83 -0.64
N ILE A 12 -6.58 3.05 -0.98
CA ILE A 12 -5.47 2.20 -0.55
C ILE A 12 -4.85 2.86 0.67
N ALA A 13 -4.91 2.21 1.84
CA ALA A 13 -4.23 2.67 3.04
C ALA A 13 -2.88 1.96 3.21
N VAL A 14 -1.81 2.74 3.37
CA VAL A 14 -0.47 2.25 3.67
C VAL A 14 -0.16 2.58 5.13
N VAL A 15 0.19 1.54 5.90
CA VAL A 15 0.62 1.71 7.29
C VAL A 15 2.06 2.17 7.31
N ASP A 16 2.32 3.38 7.77
CA ASP A 16 3.67 3.92 7.92
C ASP A 16 4.35 3.38 9.18
N SER A 17 3.65 3.51 10.31
CA SER A 17 4.20 3.18 11.63
C SER A 17 3.10 2.75 12.59
N ILE A 18 3.47 1.87 13.54
CA ILE A 18 2.60 1.48 14.65
C ILE A 18 3.35 1.72 15.96
N GLU A 19 2.86 2.66 16.75
CA GLU A 19 3.47 3.09 18.01
C GLU A 19 2.40 3.18 19.09
N ASP A 20 2.68 2.63 20.28
CA ASP A 20 1.77 2.67 21.43
C ASP A 20 0.34 2.15 21.14
N GLY A 21 0.19 1.25 20.16
CA GLY A 21 -1.10 0.71 19.73
C GLY A 21 -1.89 1.59 18.76
N LEU A 22 -1.30 2.69 18.30
CA LEU A 22 -1.83 3.55 17.24
C LEU A 22 -1.05 3.30 15.95
N ALA A 23 -1.76 3.25 14.83
CA ALA A 23 -1.21 3.11 13.49
C ALA A 23 -1.39 4.42 12.72
N THR A 24 -0.30 4.96 12.21
CA THR A 24 -0.33 6.06 11.23
C THR A 24 -0.55 5.46 9.85
N VAL A 25 -1.60 5.88 9.16
CA VAL A 25 -1.93 5.41 7.81
C VAL A 25 -2.01 6.56 6.82
N PHE A 26 -1.51 6.33 5.62
CA PHE A 26 -1.64 7.22 4.47
C PHE A 26 -2.60 6.61 3.47
N PHE A 27 -3.49 7.42 2.92
CA PHE A 27 -4.47 7.00 1.92
C PHE A 27 -4.00 7.44 0.53
N GLU A 28 -4.02 6.50 -0.40
CA GLU A 28 -3.68 6.69 -1.80
C GLU A 28 -4.90 6.40 -2.68
N HIS A 29 -5.07 7.21 -3.72
CA HIS A 29 -6.05 7.01 -4.78
C HIS A 29 -5.41 7.34 -6.12
N ASP A 30 -5.49 6.42 -7.09
CA ASP A 30 -4.84 6.58 -8.42
C ASP A 30 -3.32 6.85 -8.33
N ASP A 31 -2.61 6.14 -7.43
CA ASP A 31 -1.18 6.28 -7.15
C ASP A 31 -0.74 7.66 -6.60
N GLU A 32 -1.69 8.49 -6.13
CA GLU A 32 -1.43 9.76 -5.46
C GLU A 32 -1.92 9.74 -4.01
N GLU A 33 -1.11 10.27 -3.09
CA GLU A 33 -1.49 10.46 -1.68
C GLU A 33 -2.59 11.52 -1.59
N VAL A 34 -3.73 11.13 -1.02
CA VAL A 34 -4.91 11.99 -0.86
C VAL A 34 -5.15 12.42 0.58
N GLY A 35 -4.49 11.78 1.56
CA GLY A 35 -4.56 12.17 2.96
C GLY A 35 -3.93 11.16 3.92
N ASP A 36 -4.02 11.45 5.21
CA ASP A 36 -3.52 10.61 6.28
C ASP A 36 -4.49 10.55 7.47
N ALA A 37 -4.38 9.49 8.29
CA ALA A 37 -5.10 9.39 9.55
C ALA A 37 -4.32 8.56 10.57
N VAL A 38 -4.58 8.82 11.85
CA VAL A 38 -4.11 8.00 12.97
C VAL A 38 -5.25 7.13 13.46
N LEU A 39 -5.04 5.81 13.45
CA LEU A 39 -6.05 4.81 13.76
C LEU A 39 -5.60 3.94 14.92
N ASP A 40 -6.54 3.36 15.67
CA ASP A 40 -6.19 2.31 16.62
C ASP A 40 -5.72 1.07 15.85
N ALA A 41 -4.51 0.57 16.12
CA ALA A 41 -3.98 -0.63 15.46
C ALA A 41 -4.88 -1.86 15.64
N SER A 42 -5.72 -1.85 16.68
CA SER A 42 -6.72 -2.90 16.92
C SER A 42 -7.84 -2.95 15.88
N ILE A 43 -8.10 -1.86 15.14
CA ILE A 43 -9.11 -1.86 14.06
C ILE A 43 -8.54 -2.41 12.76
N LEU A 44 -7.21 -2.41 12.62
CA LEU A 44 -6.55 -3.00 11.48
C LEU A 44 -6.63 -4.54 11.56
N PRO A 45 -6.73 -5.22 10.41
CA PRO A 45 -6.64 -6.67 10.34
C PRO A 45 -5.30 -7.13 10.91
N GLU A 46 -5.29 -8.25 11.64
CA GLU A 46 -4.09 -8.73 12.34
C GLU A 46 -2.89 -8.91 11.41
N ASP A 47 -3.13 -9.39 10.18
CA ASP A 47 -2.14 -9.54 9.12
C ASP A 47 -1.55 -8.21 8.63
N GLY A 48 -2.29 -7.11 8.75
CA GLY A 48 -1.87 -5.77 8.34
C GLY A 48 -1.32 -4.89 9.46
N ARG A 49 -1.14 -5.43 10.67
CA ARG A 49 -0.59 -4.68 11.83
C ARG A 49 0.93 -4.62 11.81
N HIS A 50 1.49 -4.14 10.71
CA HIS A 50 2.92 -3.90 10.59
C HIS A 50 3.17 -2.71 9.67
N ALA A 51 4.34 -2.08 9.81
CA ALA A 51 4.79 -1.06 8.88
C ALA A 51 4.88 -1.64 7.46
N ASP A 52 4.65 -0.79 6.46
CA ASP A 52 4.56 -1.14 5.04
C ASP A 52 3.39 -2.10 4.68
N ALA A 53 2.41 -2.28 5.57
CA ALA A 53 1.19 -3.01 5.24
C ALA A 53 0.31 -2.18 4.29
N ILE A 54 -0.15 -2.81 3.21
CA ILE A 54 -1.08 -2.20 2.26
C ILE A 54 -2.46 -2.80 2.50
N LEU A 55 -3.43 -1.93 2.74
CA LEU A 55 -4.80 -2.27 3.07
C LEU A 55 -5.73 -1.62 2.04
N SER A 56 -6.73 -2.35 1.59
CA SER A 56 -7.86 -1.77 0.86
C SER A 56 -8.88 -1.33 1.89
N VAL A 57 -9.26 -0.05 1.88
CA VAL A 57 -10.17 0.52 2.87
C VAL A 57 -11.32 1.26 2.20
N THR A 58 -12.52 1.10 2.74
CA THR A 58 -13.69 1.87 2.32
C THR A 58 -14.02 2.92 3.36
N VAL A 59 -14.02 4.19 2.95
CA VAL A 59 -14.42 5.32 3.80
C VAL A 59 -15.90 5.61 3.54
N VAL A 60 -16.69 5.70 4.61
CA VAL A 60 -18.10 6.09 4.61
C VAL A 60 -18.36 7.03 5.80
N ASP A 61 -18.93 8.20 5.52
CA ASP A 61 -19.19 9.28 6.48
C ASP A 61 -17.91 9.73 7.25
N GLY A 62 -16.75 9.67 6.57
CA GLY A 62 -15.45 9.98 7.17
C GLY A 62 -14.99 8.95 8.21
N ILE A 63 -15.48 7.71 8.14
CA ILE A 63 -15.09 6.60 9.01
C ILE A 63 -14.71 5.40 8.12
N ILE A 64 -13.79 4.57 8.60
CA ILE A 64 -13.48 3.29 7.94
C ILE A 64 -14.63 2.32 8.21
N ASP A 65 -15.32 1.93 7.14
CA ASP A 65 -16.43 0.98 7.17
C ASP A 65 -15.90 -0.46 7.02
N GLU A 66 -14.98 -0.67 6.07
CA GLU A 66 -14.39 -1.97 5.79
C GLU A 66 -12.88 -1.86 5.56
N THR A 67 -12.11 -2.83 6.08
CA THR A 67 -10.67 -2.97 5.82
C THR A 67 -10.39 -4.39 5.35
N HIS A 68 -9.73 -4.50 4.20
CA HIS A 68 -9.28 -5.78 3.65
C HIS A 68 -7.77 -5.76 3.49
N TYR A 69 -7.11 -6.82 3.94
CA TYR A 69 -5.70 -7.03 3.68
C TYR A 69 -5.53 -7.71 2.32
N ASP A 70 -5.06 -6.96 1.32
CA ASP A 70 -4.84 -7.45 -0.03
C ASP A 70 -3.44 -8.05 -0.19
N SER A 71 -3.29 -9.30 0.26
CA SER A 71 -2.04 -10.09 0.13
C SER A 71 -1.49 -10.14 -1.31
N GLU A 72 -2.36 -10.17 -2.33
CA GLU A 72 -1.96 -10.23 -3.75
C GLU A 72 -1.31 -8.93 -4.25
N LYS A 73 -1.67 -7.76 -3.69
CA LYS A 73 -1.09 -6.46 -4.07
C LYS A 73 0.29 -6.25 -3.44
N THR A 74 0.52 -6.81 -2.25
CA THR A 74 1.84 -6.86 -1.60
C THR A 74 2.86 -7.69 -2.39
N GLU A 75 2.44 -8.80 -3.01
CA GLU A 75 3.32 -9.60 -3.89
C GLU A 75 3.54 -8.97 -5.27
N THR A 76 2.58 -8.23 -5.81
CA THR A 76 2.70 -7.64 -7.16
C THR A 76 3.82 -6.59 -7.27
N ARG A 77 4.20 -5.91 -6.16
CA ARG A 77 5.35 -4.97 -6.17
C ARG A 77 6.72 -5.69 -6.21
N SER A 78 6.80 -6.95 -5.75
CA SER A 78 8.01 -7.77 -5.93
C SER A 78 8.25 -8.12 -7.40
N GLU A 79 7.19 -8.31 -8.20
CA GLU A 79 7.33 -8.71 -9.61
C GLU A 79 7.71 -7.55 -10.54
N ALA A 80 7.29 -6.31 -10.23
CA ALA A 80 7.66 -5.12 -11.00
C ALA A 80 9.14 -4.75 -10.86
N ALA A 81 9.78 -5.07 -9.72
CA ALA A 81 11.21 -4.86 -9.52
C ALA A 81 12.06 -5.92 -10.27
N GLN A 82 11.58 -7.17 -10.34
CA GLN A 82 12.32 -8.27 -10.96
C GLN A 82 12.37 -8.17 -12.51
N ASN A 83 11.33 -7.62 -13.14
CA ASN A 83 11.23 -7.59 -14.62
C ASN A 83 12.25 -6.63 -15.29
N ARG A 84 12.75 -5.60 -14.58
CA ARG A 84 13.83 -4.73 -15.11
C ARG A 84 15.21 -5.39 -15.07
N PHE A 85 15.46 -6.29 -14.12
CA PHE A 85 16.79 -6.89 -13.93
C PHE A 85 17.10 -7.97 -14.99
N ASP A 86 16.08 -8.70 -15.46
CA ASP A 86 16.24 -9.69 -16.53
C ASP A 86 16.57 -9.02 -17.89
N ARG A 87 16.08 -7.78 -18.10
CA ARG A 87 16.37 -7.01 -19.33
C ARG A 87 17.79 -6.48 -19.41
N LEU A 88 18.45 -6.23 -18.26
CA LEU A 88 19.85 -5.77 -18.23
C LEU A 88 20.86 -6.92 -18.30
N SER A 89 20.42 -8.15 -18.01
CA SER A 89 21.29 -9.34 -17.98
C SER A 89 21.40 -10.04 -19.33
N ARG A 90 20.60 -9.66 -20.33
CA ARG A 90 20.75 -10.15 -21.71
C ARG A 90 21.84 -9.38 -22.44
N ARG A 91 23.06 -9.85 -22.17
CA ARG A 91 24.29 -9.67 -22.93
C ARG A 91 24.00 -9.39 -24.41
N PRO A 92 24.42 -8.22 -24.95
CA PRO A 92 24.33 -7.97 -26.39
C PRO A 92 25.16 -9.05 -27.12
N PRO A 93 24.66 -9.65 -28.22
CA PRO A 93 25.52 -10.49 -29.04
C PRO A 93 26.60 -9.60 -29.66
N SER A 94 27.86 -9.90 -29.34
CA SER A 94 29.02 -9.43 -30.08
C SER A 94 28.89 -9.85 -31.55
N LYS A 95 28.96 -8.85 -32.44
CA LYS A 95 29.45 -8.94 -33.83
C LYS A 95 30.08 -7.57 -34.07
N ASP A 96 31.39 -7.35 -34.07
CA ASP A 96 32.50 -8.05 -34.70
C ASP A 96 32.23 -8.47 -36.17
N GLU A 97 32.83 -7.66 -37.05
CA GLU A 97 33.23 -7.90 -38.44
C GLU A 97 32.17 -8.10 -39.55
N SER A 98 32.03 -7.08 -40.42
CA SER A 98 32.48 -7.11 -41.83
C SER A 98 32.27 -5.76 -42.52
#